data_AF-A0A2N9AMR6-F1
#
_entry.id   AF-A0A2N9AMR6-F1
#
_cell.length_a   1.000
_cell.length_b   1.000
_cell.length_c   1.000
_cell.angle_alpha   90.00
_cell.angle_beta   90.00
_cell.angle_gamma   90.00
#
_symmetry.space_group_name_H-M   'P 1'
#
loop_
_entity.id
_entity.type
_entity.pdbx_description
1 polymer ?
#
loop_
_entity_poly.entity_id
_entity_poly.type
_entity_poly.pdbx_seq_one_letter_code
_entity_poly.pdbx_strand_id
1 'polypeptide(L)' 'MNGAPGTDWTDWLVDVHDARGQRVLVRAFVDVRASR' A
#
# COMPACT_ATOMS: atom_id res chain seq x y z
N MET A 1 -2.01 25.88 4.66
CA MET A 1 -1.52 24.69 3.95
C MET A 1 -2.67 23.70 3.86
N ASN A 2 -3.41 23.69 2.76
CA ASN A 2 -4.35 22.60 2.47
C ASN A 2 -3.49 21.45 1.96
N GLY A 3 -3.29 20.43 2.79
CA GLY A 3 -2.52 19.24 2.45
C GLY A 3 -3.02 18.63 1.14
N ALA A 4 -2.11 18.06 0.35
CA ALA A 4 -2.45 17.33 -0.87
C ALA A 4 -3.67 16.44 -0.62
N PRO A 5 -4.64 16.35 -1.57
CA PRO A 5 -5.81 15.50 -1.39
C PRO A 5 -5.31 14.14 -0.94
N GLY A 6 -5.78 13.69 0.23
CA GLY A 6 -5.39 12.40 0.79
C GLY A 6 -5.67 11.37 -0.29
N THR A 7 -4.61 10.92 -0.95
CA THR A 7 -4.75 9.94 -2.03
C THR A 7 -5.29 8.70 -1.35
N ASP A 8 -6.42 8.19 -1.84
CA ASP A 8 -6.95 6.92 -1.35
C ASP A 8 -6.10 5.81 -1.97
N TRP A 9 -5.34 5.11 -1.13
CA TRP A 9 -4.44 4.03 -1.53
C TRP A 9 -5.06 2.66 -1.31
N THR A 10 -6.32 2.56 -0.87
CA THR A 10 -6.94 1.32 -0.38
C THR A 10 -6.93 0.19 -1.43
N ASP A 11 -7.01 0.53 -2.72
CA ASP A 11 -6.98 -0.47 -3.80
C ASP A 11 -5.59 -0.64 -4.44
N TRP A 12 -4.58 0.09 -3.97
CA TRP A 12 -3.23 -0.04 -4.49
C TRP A 12 -2.60 -1.34 -3.98
N LEU A 13 -1.99 -2.08 -4.91
CA LEU A 13 -1.26 -3.31 -4.58
C LEU A 13 0.19 -2.98 -4.25
N VAL A 14 0.66 -3.46 -3.10
CA VAL A 14 2.08 -3.60 -2.79
C VAL A 14 2.57 -4.89 -3.39
N ASP A 15 3.69 -4.79 -4.09
CA ASP A 15 4.40 -5.93 -4.65
C ASP A 15 5.86 -5.91 -4.16
N VAL A 16 6.24 -6.93 -3.39
CA VAL A 16 7.58 -7.04 -2.81
C VAL A 16 8.36 -8.12 -3.53
N HIS A 17 9.60 -7.78 -3.93
CA HIS A 17 10.54 -8.71 -4.54
C HIS A 17 11.75 -8.93 -3.64
N ASP A 18 12.31 -10.14 -3.69
CA ASP A 18 13.61 -10.43 -3.07
C ASP A 18 14.76 -9.78 -3.85
N ALA A 19 15.99 -9.93 -3.34
CA ALA A 19 17.19 -9.36 -3.98
C ALA A 19 17.50 -9.95 -5.37
N ARG A 20 16.86 -11.06 -5.75
CA ARG A 20 16.98 -11.70 -7.06
C ARG A 20 15.86 -11.27 -8.01
N GLY A 21 14.94 -10.41 -7.55
CA GLY A 21 13.78 -9.97 -8.31
C GLY A 21 12.62 -10.98 -8.29
N GLN A 22 12.62 -11.96 -7.40
CA GLN A 22 11.50 -12.89 -7.26
C GLN A 22 10.40 -12.27 -6.38
N ARG A 23 9.16 -12.29 -6.85
CA ARG A 23 8.00 -11.80 -6.08
C ARG A 23 7.75 -12.67 -4.85
N VAL A 24 7.67 -12.05 -3.67
CA VAL A 24 7.50 -12.72 -2.37
C VAL A 24 6.26 -12.29 -1.58
N LEU A 25 5.64 -11.15 -1.93
CA LEU A 25 4.39 -10.70 -1.31
C LEU A 25 3.59 -9.83 -2.28
N VAL A 26 2.29 -10.09 -2.39
CA VAL A 26 1.33 -9.18 -3.01
C VAL A 26 0.18 -8.93 -2.06
N ARG A 27 -0.08 -7.66 -1.70
CA ARG A 27 -1.18 -7.30 -0.79
C ARG A 27 -1.70 -5.90 -1.08
N ALA A 28 -3.01 -5.70 -0.94
CA ALA A 28 -3.60 -4.36 -0.95
C ALA A 28 -3.18 -3.57 0.30
N PHE A 29 -3.03 -2.25 0.18
CA PHE A 29 -2.94 -1.38 1.35
C PHE A 29 -4.28 -1.38 2.09
N VAL A 30 -4.23 -1.35 3.42
CA VAL A 30 -5.41 -1.21 4.26
C VAL A 30 -5.22 -0.01 5.18
N ASP A 31 -6.24 0.84 5.30
CA ASP A 31 -6.19 1.93 6.28
C ASP A 31 -6.29 1.35 7.70
N VAL A 32 -5.19 1.48 8.44
CA VAL A 32 -5.07 0.97 9.81
C VAL A 32 -5.99 1.73 10.78
N ARG A 33 -6.46 2.94 10.43
CA ARG A 33 -7.35 3.76 11.26
C ARG A 33 -8.81 3.35 11.16
N ALA A 34 -9.24 2.76 10.03
CA ALA A 34 -10.59 2.23 9.85
C ALA A 34 -10.81 0.88 10.57
N SER A 35 -9.73 0.29 11.08
CA SER A 35 -9.72 -1.05 11.68
C SER A 35 -9.82 -1.05 13.21
N ARG A 36 -10.13 0.09 13.85
CA ARG A 36 -10.23 0.27 15.30
C ARG A 36 -11.63 0.71 15.70
#